data_AF-W1YNP1-F1
#
_entry.id   AF-W1YNP1-F1
#
_cell.length_a   1.000
_cell.length_b   1.000
_cell.length_c   1.000
_cell.angle_alpha   90.00
_cell.angle_beta   90.00
_cell.angle_gamma   90.00
#
_symmetry.space_group_name_H-M   'P 1'
#
loop_
_entity.id
_entity.type
_entity.pdbx_description
1 polymer ?
#
loop_
_entity_poly.entity_id
_entity_poly.type
_entity_poly.pdbx_seq_one_letter_code
_entity_poly.pdbx_strand_id
1 'polypeptide(L)'
;DGAPGKDGVDGKIGINGKDGRSADITIGKGAAGVDGKDGEAGQAGKDGITRIIYKDEKGETRQVATLDDGLKFKGDNETVVTRKLNTQLDIIGGADATKLSENNIGVFGTQDGGLAVK
;
A
#
# COMPACT_ATOMS: atom_id res chain seq x y z
N ASP A 1 -26.52 -36.06 6.98
CA ASP A 1 -25.73 -34.82 6.88
C ASP A 1 -25.67 -34.36 5.44
N GLY A 2 -26.09 -33.12 5.17
CA GLY A 2 -26.13 -32.55 3.83
C GLY A 2 -24.80 -31.90 3.47
N ALA A 3 -24.40 -32.00 2.19
CA ALA A 3 -23.20 -31.34 1.69
C ALA A 3 -23.32 -29.81 1.86
N PRO A 4 -22.21 -29.09 2.11
CA PRO A 4 -22.20 -27.64 2.11
C PRO A 4 -22.79 -27.08 0.81
N GLY A 5 -23.58 -26.00 0.92
CA GLY A 5 -24.06 -25.26 -0.25
C GLY A 5 -22.90 -24.71 -1.07
N LYS A 6 -23.12 -24.53 -2.38
CA LYS A 6 -22.14 -23.87 -3.24
C LYS A 6 -22.04 -22.38 -2.89
N ASP A 7 -20.85 -21.82 -3.00
CA ASP A 7 -20.64 -20.39 -2.85
C ASP A 7 -21.47 -19.60 -3.88
N GLY A 8 -21.97 -18.44 -3.46
CA GLY A 8 -22.67 -17.50 -4.35
C GLY A 8 -21.71 -16.84 -5.34
N VAL A 9 -22.25 -16.33 -6.45
CA VAL A 9 -21.48 -15.50 -7.39
C VAL A 9 -21.34 -14.09 -6.81
N ASP A 10 -20.14 -13.51 -6.87
CA ASP A 10 -19.88 -12.16 -6.38
C ASP A 10 -20.79 -11.11 -7.06
N GLY A 11 -21.32 -10.20 -6.25
CA GLY A 11 -22.09 -9.05 -6.74
C GLY A 11 -21.19 -8.01 -7.42
N LYS A 12 -21.73 -7.33 -8.44
CA LYS A 12 -21.05 -6.23 -9.15
C LYS A 12 -21.85 -4.94 -9.04
N ILE A 13 -21.17 -3.83 -8.73
CA ILE A 13 -21.73 -2.48 -8.87
C ILE A 13 -21.24 -1.92 -10.20
N GLY A 14 -22.17 -1.62 -11.10
CA GLY A 14 -21.87 -0.90 -12.34
C GLY A 14 -21.90 0.61 -12.10
N ILE A 15 -20.80 1.30 -12.38
CA ILE A 15 -20.79 2.77 -12.43
C ILE A 15 -20.94 3.19 -13.89
N ASN A 16 -22.08 3.78 -14.25
CA ASN A 16 -22.24 4.40 -15.57
C ASN A 16 -21.59 5.78 -15.56
N GLY A 17 -20.33 5.85 -15.97
CA GLY A 17 -19.66 7.13 -16.24
C GLY A 17 -20.18 7.76 -17.52
N LYS A 18 -20.14 9.10 -17.56
CA LYS A 18 -20.32 9.88 -18.79
C LYS A 18 -19.26 9.43 -19.84
N ASP A 19 -19.64 9.46 -21.12
CA ASP A 19 -18.81 9.09 -22.28
C ASP A 19 -18.44 7.59 -22.38
N GLY A 20 -19.29 6.69 -21.88
CA GLY A 20 -19.13 5.23 -22.05
C GLY A 20 -18.08 4.60 -21.14
N ARG A 21 -17.56 5.34 -20.16
CA ARG A 21 -16.61 4.85 -19.17
C ARG A 21 -17.37 4.09 -18.09
N SER A 22 -17.35 2.77 -18.14
CA SER A 22 -17.92 1.89 -17.11
C SER A 22 -16.83 1.03 -16.48
N ALA A 23 -16.86 0.88 -15.16
CA ALA A 23 -16.05 -0.10 -14.45
C ALA A 23 -16.97 -1.05 -13.69
N ASP A 24 -16.68 -2.34 -13.78
CA ASP A 24 -17.25 -3.34 -12.87
C ASP A 24 -16.46 -3.28 -11.57
N ILE A 25 -17.16 -2.99 -10.47
CA ILE A 25 -16.58 -3.02 -9.12
C ILE A 25 -17.07 -4.27 -8.40
N THR A 26 -16.12 -5.04 -7.85
CA THR A 26 -16.38 -6.20 -7.00
C THR A 26 -15.65 -6.06 -5.66
N ILE A 27 -16.08 -6.84 -4.68
CA ILE A 27 -15.39 -7.01 -3.40
C ILE A 27 -14.79 -8.41 -3.39
N GLY A 28 -13.52 -8.53 -3.03
CA GLY A 28 -12.85 -9.82 -2.96
C GLY A 28 -11.64 -9.80 -2.04
N LYS A 29 -11.03 -10.97 -1.85
CA LYS A 29 -9.73 -11.06 -1.17
C LYS A 29 -8.65 -10.49 -2.09
N GLY A 30 -7.99 -9.42 -1.64
CA GLY A 30 -6.84 -8.82 -2.32
C GLY A 30 -5.51 -9.22 -1.66
N ALA A 31 -4.44 -8.55 -2.06
CA ALA A 31 -3.17 -8.59 -1.34
C ALA A 31 -3.29 -8.28 0.16
N ALA A 32 -2.29 -8.60 0.99
CA ALA A 32 -2.25 -8.10 2.36
C ALA A 32 -1.87 -6.61 2.40
N GLY A 33 -2.09 -5.96 3.55
CA GLY A 33 -1.47 -4.67 3.88
C GLY A 33 0.03 -4.82 4.18
N VAL A 34 0.72 -3.74 4.56
CA VAL A 34 2.19 -3.79 4.74
C VAL A 34 2.67 -4.67 5.89
N ASP A 35 1.81 -4.94 6.88
CA ASP A 35 2.14 -5.75 8.06
C ASP A 35 1.85 -7.27 7.87
N GLY A 36 1.30 -7.69 6.72
CA GLY A 36 0.97 -9.09 6.46
C GLY A 36 2.19 -10.02 6.46
N LYS A 37 2.02 -11.24 7.02
CA LYS A 37 3.03 -12.30 7.04
C LYS A 37 2.65 -13.36 5.99
N ASP A 38 3.55 -13.59 5.04
CA ASP A 38 3.49 -14.54 3.90
C ASP A 38 2.77 -14.10 2.61
N GLY A 39 3.54 -14.18 1.51
CA GLY A 39 3.22 -13.74 0.15
C GLY A 39 3.75 -12.32 -0.09
N GLU A 40 4.71 -12.15 -1.01
CA GLU A 40 5.33 -10.86 -1.34
C GLU A 40 4.32 -9.71 -1.36
N ALA A 41 4.67 -8.57 -0.75
CA ALA A 41 3.80 -7.39 -0.65
C ALA A 41 3.11 -7.12 -2.00
N GLY A 42 1.79 -7.24 -2.04
CA GLY A 42 1.01 -7.10 -3.29
C GLY A 42 0.42 -8.39 -3.87
N GLN A 43 0.65 -9.58 -3.30
CA GLN A 43 -0.01 -10.82 -3.72
C GLN A 43 -1.14 -11.27 -2.77
N ALA A 44 -2.22 -11.81 -3.32
CA ALA A 44 -3.33 -12.39 -2.55
C ALA A 44 -2.87 -13.69 -1.86
N GLY A 45 -2.50 -13.60 -0.59
CA GLY A 45 -2.06 -14.72 0.25
C GLY A 45 -3.15 -15.22 1.19
N LYS A 46 -2.77 -16.16 2.08
CA LYS A 46 -3.61 -16.67 3.17
C LYS A 46 -4.16 -15.55 4.08
N ASP A 47 -3.39 -14.47 4.19
CA ASP A 47 -3.68 -13.27 4.97
C ASP A 47 -4.17 -12.08 4.12
N GLY A 48 -4.66 -12.33 2.90
CA GLY A 48 -5.26 -11.29 2.07
C GLY A 48 -6.42 -10.58 2.76
N ILE A 49 -6.50 -9.25 2.65
CA ILE A 49 -7.60 -8.45 3.22
C ILE A 49 -8.72 -8.26 2.20
N THR A 50 -9.92 -7.94 2.68
CA THR A 50 -11.05 -7.54 1.83
C THR A 50 -10.71 -6.25 1.10
N ARG A 51 -10.81 -6.24 -0.24
CA ARG A 51 -10.54 -5.08 -1.08
C ARG A 51 -11.66 -4.80 -2.07
N ILE A 52 -11.75 -3.53 -2.47
CA ILE A 52 -12.50 -3.10 -3.65
C ILE A 52 -11.63 -3.36 -4.87
N ILE A 53 -12.15 -4.13 -5.83
CA ILE A 53 -11.45 -4.57 -7.05
C ILE A 53 -12.22 -4.02 -8.24
N TYR A 54 -11.53 -3.52 -9.26
CA TYR A 54 -12.16 -3.06 -10.50
C TYR A 54 -11.31 -3.39 -11.72
N LYS A 55 -11.92 -3.40 -12.91
CA LYS A 55 -11.20 -3.45 -14.19
C LYS A 55 -11.06 -2.05 -14.76
N ASP A 56 -9.85 -1.67 -15.15
CA ASP A 56 -9.62 -0.41 -15.85
C ASP A 56 -10.02 -0.50 -17.34
N GLU A 57 -9.89 0.62 -18.07
CA GLU A 57 -10.27 0.73 -19.50
C GLU A 57 -9.50 -0.21 -20.41
N LYS A 58 -8.36 -0.75 -19.95
CA LYS A 58 -7.55 -1.74 -20.66
C LYS A 58 -7.93 -3.17 -20.29
N GLY A 59 -8.88 -3.35 -19.38
CA GLY A 59 -9.29 -4.65 -18.84
C GLY A 59 -8.40 -5.15 -17.71
N GLU A 60 -7.43 -4.36 -17.24
CA GLU A 60 -6.51 -4.77 -16.18
C GLU A 60 -7.18 -4.70 -14.82
N THR A 61 -6.95 -5.72 -14.00
CA THR A 61 -7.52 -5.78 -12.65
C THR A 61 -6.71 -4.91 -11.70
N ARG A 62 -7.38 -4.00 -11.01
CA ARG A 62 -6.82 -3.05 -10.04
C ARG A 62 -7.51 -3.23 -8.69
N GLN A 63 -6.81 -2.86 -7.62
CA GLN A 63 -7.33 -2.88 -6.26
C GLN A 63 -7.23 -1.47 -5.68
N VAL A 64 -8.27 -1.02 -5.00
CA VAL A 64 -8.26 0.27 -4.30
C VAL A 64 -7.43 0.14 -3.02
N ALA A 65 -6.56 1.12 -2.77
CA ALA A 65 -5.74 1.16 -1.57
C ALA A 65 -6.58 1.40 -0.29
N THR A 66 -6.08 0.91 0.82
CA THR A 66 -6.63 0.99 2.18
C THR A 66 -5.59 1.62 3.13
N LEU A 67 -5.99 2.06 4.31
CA LEU A 67 -5.05 2.56 5.32
C LEU A 67 -4.13 1.46 5.91
N ASP A 68 -4.41 0.18 5.65
CA ASP A 68 -3.52 -0.92 6.01
C ASP A 68 -2.39 -1.14 5.01
N ASP A 69 -2.51 -0.55 3.81
CA ASP A 69 -1.43 -0.50 2.83
C ASP A 69 -0.38 0.54 3.27
N GLY A 70 0.74 0.61 2.55
CA GLY A 70 1.85 1.45 2.96
C GLY A 70 3.16 1.14 2.23
N LEU A 71 4.27 1.53 2.84
CA LEU A 71 5.63 1.29 2.33
C LEU A 71 6.49 0.56 3.37
N LYS A 72 7.50 -0.18 2.88
CA LYS A 72 8.54 -0.82 3.69
C LYS A 72 9.87 -0.13 3.39
N PHE A 73 10.61 0.20 4.44
CA PHE A 73 11.93 0.85 4.37
C PHE A 73 12.94 -0.04 5.08
N LYS A 74 14.14 -0.19 4.51
CA LYS A 74 15.25 -0.92 5.11
C LYS A 74 16.48 -0.02 5.01
N GLY A 75 17.19 0.16 6.12
CA GLY A 75 18.50 0.82 6.13
C GLY A 75 19.62 -0.19 5.92
N ASP A 76 20.82 0.15 6.36
CA ASP A 76 21.99 -0.74 6.27
C ASP A 76 21.93 -1.95 7.22
N ASN A 77 20.90 -2.03 8.08
CA ASN A 77 20.67 -3.15 8.99
C ASN A 77 19.58 -4.11 8.47
N GLU A 78 19.40 -5.25 9.12
CA GLU A 78 18.36 -6.22 8.75
C GLU A 78 16.93 -5.84 9.17
N THR A 79 16.74 -4.66 9.78
CA THR A 79 15.43 -4.25 10.29
C THR A 79 14.62 -3.57 9.19
N VAL A 80 13.44 -4.13 8.90
CA VAL A 80 12.45 -3.50 8.02
C VAL A 80 11.51 -2.64 8.86
N VAL A 81 11.42 -1.36 8.51
CA VAL A 81 10.46 -0.41 9.06
C VAL A 81 9.27 -0.35 8.12
N THR A 82 8.07 -0.70 8.60
CA THR A 82 6.83 -0.53 7.85
C THR A 82 6.21 0.84 8.18
N ARG A 83 5.54 1.45 7.19
CA ARG A 83 4.76 2.67 7.36
C ARG A 83 3.44 2.54 6.63
N LYS A 84 2.34 2.56 7.36
CA LYS A 84 1.00 2.55 6.77
C LYS A 84 0.69 3.86 6.04
N LEU A 85 -0.21 3.84 5.07
CA LEU A 85 -0.73 5.07 4.46
C LEU A 85 -1.34 5.98 5.54
N ASN A 86 -1.27 7.29 5.33
CA ASN A 86 -1.71 8.31 6.30
C ASN A 86 -0.95 8.27 7.65
N THR A 87 0.31 7.83 7.64
CA THR A 87 1.20 7.92 8.81
C THR A 87 2.53 8.57 8.43
N GLN A 88 3.15 9.30 9.36
CA GLN A 88 4.41 10.02 9.14
C GLN A 88 5.60 9.12 9.48
N LEU A 89 6.61 8.99 8.60
CA LEU A 89 7.90 8.36 8.92
C LEU A 89 8.92 9.44 9.31
N ASP A 90 9.51 9.32 10.50
CA ASP A 90 10.61 10.19 10.92
C ASP A 90 11.96 9.59 10.54
N ILE A 91 12.84 10.40 9.95
CA ILE A 91 14.22 10.05 9.67
C ILE A 91 15.11 11.10 10.34
N ILE A 92 15.80 10.70 11.40
CA ILE A 92 16.54 11.60 12.29
C ILE A 92 18.01 11.15 12.31
N GLY A 93 18.91 12.05 11.95
CA GLY A 93 20.35 11.86 12.13
C GLY A 93 20.77 12.02 13.59
N GLY A 94 21.85 11.35 14.01
CA GLY A 94 22.28 11.34 15.42
C GLY A 94 22.97 12.62 15.93
N ALA A 95 23.16 13.63 15.09
CA ALA A 95 23.83 14.87 15.49
C ALA A 95 22.84 15.88 16.10
N ASP A 96 23.36 16.74 16.99
CA ASP A 96 22.62 17.89 17.51
C ASP A 96 22.22 18.81 16.36
N ALA A 97 20.92 19.03 16.18
CA ALA A 97 20.35 19.81 15.09
C ALA A 97 20.87 21.27 15.05
N THR A 98 21.36 21.78 16.17
CA THR A 98 21.93 23.14 16.27
C THR A 98 23.43 23.20 15.97
N LYS A 99 24.08 22.04 15.77
CA LYS A 99 25.54 21.91 15.59
C LYS A 99 25.92 21.08 14.36
N LEU A 100 25.05 21.01 13.36
CA LEU A 100 25.35 20.33 12.11
C LEU A 100 26.53 21.02 11.42
N SER A 101 27.65 20.31 11.26
CA SER A 101 28.79 20.76 10.45
C SER A 101 28.60 20.36 8.99
N GLU A 102 29.30 21.04 8.07
CA GLU A 102 29.46 20.54 6.71
C GLU A 102 30.11 19.13 6.74
N ASN A 103 29.64 18.21 5.89
CA ASN A 103 30.00 16.78 5.83
C ASN A 103 29.52 15.88 6.99
N ASN A 104 28.61 16.35 7.85
CA ASN A 104 27.82 15.44 8.68
C ASN A 104 26.63 14.90 7.88
N ILE A 105 26.23 13.62 8.04
CA ILE A 105 25.05 13.07 7.35
C ILE A 105 23.80 13.78 7.89
N GLY A 106 23.41 14.86 7.21
CA GLY A 106 22.20 15.61 7.48
C GLY A 106 21.08 15.10 6.58
N VAL A 107 20.03 14.54 7.17
CA VAL A 107 18.78 14.26 6.45
C VAL A 107 17.89 15.49 6.60
N PHE A 108 17.61 16.18 5.51
CA PHE A 108 16.74 17.35 5.50
C PHE A 108 15.67 17.24 4.42
N GLY A 109 14.51 17.83 4.69
CA GLY A 109 13.40 17.89 3.74
C GLY A 109 13.67 18.91 2.63
N THR A 110 13.32 18.55 1.40
CA THR A 110 13.37 19.44 0.24
C THR A 110 11.96 19.98 -0.07
N GLN A 111 11.87 21.14 -0.73
CA GLN A 111 10.58 21.81 -1.00
C GLN A 111 9.67 21.03 -1.97
N ASP A 112 10.24 20.12 -2.75
CA ASP A 112 9.56 19.17 -3.64
C ASP A 112 9.11 17.89 -2.93
N GLY A 113 9.24 17.82 -1.59
CA GLY A 113 8.78 16.71 -0.77
C GLY A 113 9.73 15.51 -0.75
N GLY A 114 10.94 15.67 -1.29
CA GLY A 114 12.03 14.70 -1.18
C GLY A 114 12.77 14.82 0.15
N LEU A 115 13.63 13.82 0.41
CA LEU A 115 14.65 13.90 1.45
C LEU A 115 16.01 13.92 0.76
N ALA A 116 16.80 14.94 1.05
CA ALA A 116 18.18 14.99 0.61
C ALA A 116 19.09 14.52 1.75
N VAL A 117 20.09 13.73 1.38
CA VAL A 117 21.20 13.33 2.26
C VAL A 117 22.41 14.13 1.80
N LYS A 118 23.00 14.90 2.70
CA LYS A 118 24.23 15.67 2.46
C LYS A 118 25.26 15.32 3.53
#